data_AF-A0A847QNM2-F1
#
_entry.id   AF-A0A847QNM2-F1
#
_cell.length_a   1.000
_cell.length_b   1.000
_cell.length_c   1.000
_cell.angle_alpha   90.00
_cell.angle_beta   90.00
_cell.angle_gamma   90.00
#
_symmetry.space_group_name_H-M   'P 1'
#
loop_
_entity.id
_entity.type
_entity.pdbx_description
1 polymer ?
#
loop_
_entity_poly.entity_id
_entity_poly.type
_entity_poly.pdbx_seq_one_letter_code
_entity_poly.pdbx_strand_id
1 'polypeptide(L)'
;MEFEITDQGAKVTKVLAGYGAEKAGLKQGDIIIEADGYSLVGKSSEYVVSKLRGAAGSSVQVEVLRGTASFSFKIERMTIELPLVEGTVLDDHIGYVAIYSFGEDTAAQFDREVRALKSQQVDSWIIDLRDNGGGYTQAAFDLLGYLIGEKTAVILKDRSPETIAYRATKQAYLLEGPIIVLTNNYTASSSEITTAAIKDHNKATIIGENTYGSGRVKALLPLSNGDYLKLPINKFFSPYNQPIDKVGVAPHLDLSGLNELQAALLLLNNSGSKVDQLADKTGYIQLTAGPNSFILAGKDLRNPQNWALGQKIMAAAANNSVSLKMGGQSGWEALPEDFLTEGYRLYYPEYFLAGDLKAIPLDKKFTVTFRESIDWSSVTPDSVELIEAASGQRLKCRLAFVSDKLMTVQAESELQKATTYWLVIHPGLKDKNGGTIRGGVALAQTLK
;
A
#
# COMPACT_ATOMS: atom_id res chain seq x y z
N MET A 1 -10.08 11.15 18.86
CA MET A 1 -9.73 11.99 17.70
C MET A 1 -8.52 11.36 17.03
N GLU A 2 -8.38 11.56 15.73
CA GLU A 2 -7.19 11.22 14.94
C GLU A 2 -6.49 12.53 14.55
N PHE A 3 -5.16 12.49 14.37
CA PHE A 3 -4.37 13.66 13.99
C PHE A 3 -3.17 13.25 13.13
N GLU A 4 -2.67 14.22 12.35
CA GLU A 4 -1.39 14.15 11.65
C GLU A 4 -0.39 15.13 12.29
N ILE A 5 0.89 14.81 12.26
CA ILE A 5 1.94 15.71 12.76
C ILE A 5 2.32 16.71 11.66
N THR A 6 2.38 17.99 12.04
CA THR A 6 2.84 19.09 11.19
C THR A 6 3.92 19.87 11.93
N ASP A 7 4.66 20.72 11.22
CA ASP A 7 5.65 21.62 11.83
C ASP A 7 5.04 22.52 12.91
N GLN A 8 3.75 22.84 12.78
CA GLN A 8 3.01 23.70 13.70
C GLN A 8 2.42 22.96 14.91
N GLY A 9 2.41 21.63 14.93
CA GLY A 9 1.77 20.82 15.98
C GLY A 9 0.94 19.67 15.41
N ALA A 10 0.02 19.14 16.21
CA ALA A 10 -0.81 17.99 15.83
C ALA A 10 -2.14 18.45 15.20
N LYS A 11 -2.26 18.32 13.88
CA LYS A 11 -3.46 18.71 13.15
C LYS A 11 -4.52 17.62 13.21
N VAL A 12 -5.69 17.95 13.77
CA VAL A 12 -6.83 17.05 13.92
C VAL A 12 -7.38 16.69 12.55
N THR A 13 -7.28 15.42 12.18
CA THR A 13 -7.79 14.89 10.91
C THR A 13 -9.22 14.37 11.05
N LYS A 14 -9.60 13.90 12.25
CA LYS A 14 -10.94 13.39 12.54
C LYS A 14 -11.29 13.56 14.01
N VAL A 15 -12.51 14.01 14.28
CA VAL A 15 -13.09 14.04 15.63
C VAL A 15 -14.09 12.88 15.72
N LEU A 16 -13.93 12.03 16.75
CA LEU A 16 -14.80 10.87 16.94
C LEU A 16 -16.08 11.31 17.64
N ALA A 17 -17.23 11.01 17.02
CA ALA A 17 -18.54 11.36 17.57
C ALA A 17 -18.80 10.64 18.90
N GLY A 18 -19.43 11.35 19.85
CA GLY A 18 -19.76 10.85 21.19
C GLY A 18 -18.60 10.87 22.20
N TYR A 19 -17.38 11.23 21.79
CA TYR A 19 -16.18 11.19 22.64
C TYR A 19 -15.73 12.58 23.12
N GLY A 20 -14.79 12.59 24.07
CA GLY A 20 -14.37 13.81 24.79
C GLY A 20 -13.93 14.97 23.91
N ALA A 21 -13.24 14.71 22.79
CA ALA A 21 -12.81 15.77 21.87
C ALA A 21 -14.00 16.47 21.18
N GLU A 22 -15.02 15.72 20.75
CA GLU A 22 -16.24 16.29 20.19
C GLU A 22 -17.01 17.07 21.26
N LYS A 23 -17.18 16.47 22.44
CA LYS A 23 -17.86 17.11 23.57
C LYS A 23 -17.20 18.41 24.01
N ALA A 24 -15.87 18.50 23.90
CA ALA A 24 -15.10 19.71 24.17
C ALA A 24 -15.19 20.76 23.05
N GLY A 25 -15.66 20.40 21.86
CA GLY A 25 -15.81 21.32 20.73
C GLY A 25 -14.59 21.43 19.80
N LEU A 26 -13.67 20.44 19.85
CA LEU A 26 -12.63 20.32 18.83
C LEU A 26 -13.26 20.02 17.47
N LYS A 27 -12.61 20.50 16.42
CA LYS A 27 -13.03 20.34 15.03
C LYS A 27 -11.91 19.77 14.17
N GLN A 28 -12.29 19.10 13.10
CA GLN A 28 -11.35 18.74 12.05
C GLN A 28 -10.67 20.01 11.52
N GLY A 29 -9.35 19.94 11.34
CA GLY A 29 -8.51 21.05 10.92
C GLY A 29 -7.91 21.88 12.06
N ASP A 30 -8.34 21.69 13.32
CA ASP A 30 -7.68 22.30 14.47
C ASP A 30 -6.23 21.80 14.59
N ILE A 31 -5.28 22.67 14.91
CA ILE A 31 -3.88 22.30 15.16
C ILE A 31 -3.59 22.42 16.66
N ILE A 32 -3.38 21.30 17.32
CA ILE A 32 -3.05 21.27 18.75
C ILE A 32 -1.57 21.63 18.92
N ILE A 33 -1.33 22.77 19.57
CA ILE A 33 0.00 23.34 19.76
C ILE A 33 0.55 23.10 21.17
N GLU A 34 -0.31 22.82 22.14
CA GLU A 34 0.06 22.57 23.54
C GLU A 34 -0.88 21.56 24.20
N ALA A 35 -0.36 20.76 25.13
CA ALA A 35 -1.14 19.92 26.05
C ALA A 35 -0.57 20.00 27.48
N ASP A 36 -1.39 20.39 28.45
CA ASP A 36 -1.05 20.56 29.86
C ASP A 36 0.25 21.39 30.09
N GLY A 37 0.43 22.48 29.35
CA GLY A 37 1.63 23.32 29.43
C GLY A 37 2.82 22.84 28.59
N TYR A 38 2.73 21.67 27.94
CA TYR A 38 3.79 21.12 27.10
C TYR A 38 3.54 21.43 25.63
N SER A 39 4.45 22.20 25.02
CA SER A 39 4.41 22.49 23.60
C SER A 39 4.53 21.21 22.76
N LEU A 40 3.67 21.10 21.76
CA LEU A 40 3.59 20.00 20.78
C LEU A 40 4.18 20.37 19.42
N VAL A 41 4.61 21.62 19.24
CA VAL A 41 5.17 22.14 17.98
C VAL A 41 6.47 21.41 17.61
N GLY A 42 6.54 20.88 16.39
CA GLY A 42 7.70 20.14 15.89
C GLY A 42 8.04 18.87 16.68
N LYS A 43 7.10 18.31 17.45
CA LYS A 43 7.30 17.08 18.23
C LYS A 43 6.88 15.83 17.46
N SER A 44 7.47 14.69 17.80
CA SER A 44 7.09 13.40 17.20
C SER A 44 5.68 12.98 17.63
N SER A 45 5.07 12.10 16.85
CA SER A 45 3.76 11.50 17.15
C SER A 45 3.74 10.85 18.53
N GLU A 46 4.80 10.10 18.90
CA GLU A 46 4.88 9.40 20.19
C GLU A 46 4.87 10.38 21.35
N TYR A 47 5.61 11.49 21.23
CA TYR A 47 5.61 12.54 22.25
C TYR A 47 4.23 13.16 22.39
N VAL A 48 3.59 13.54 21.28
CA VAL A 48 2.24 14.12 21.27
C VAL A 48 1.23 13.17 21.92
N VAL A 49 1.23 11.90 21.50
CA VAL A 49 0.35 10.86 22.08
C VAL A 49 0.57 10.76 23.59
N SER A 50 1.81 10.79 24.05
CA SER A 50 2.13 10.68 25.49
C SER A 50 1.58 11.81 26.33
N LYS A 51 1.36 13.00 25.75
CA LYS A 51 0.78 14.17 26.44
C LYS A 51 -0.74 14.19 26.39
N LEU A 52 -1.32 13.74 25.28
CA LEU A 52 -2.77 13.70 25.10
C LEU A 52 -3.42 12.52 25.85
N ARG A 53 -2.75 11.36 25.94
CA ARG A 53 -3.27 10.18 26.64
C ARG A 53 -3.12 10.30 28.17
N GLY A 54 -3.95 9.54 28.88
CA GLY A 54 -4.02 9.51 30.34
C GLY A 54 -5.20 8.65 30.79
N ALA A 55 -5.41 8.53 32.09
CA ALA A 55 -6.47 7.69 32.66
C ALA A 55 -7.88 8.14 32.21
N ALA A 56 -8.79 7.20 31.96
CA ALA A 56 -10.18 7.50 31.65
C ALA A 56 -10.84 8.31 32.79
N GLY A 57 -11.66 9.30 32.44
CA GLY A 57 -12.26 10.27 33.37
C GLY A 57 -11.35 11.41 33.80
N SER A 58 -10.03 11.35 33.53
CA SER A 58 -9.14 12.50 33.72
C SER A 58 -9.33 13.54 32.60
N SER A 59 -8.73 14.72 32.72
CA SER A 59 -8.77 15.74 31.66
C SER A 59 -7.37 16.13 31.18
N VAL A 60 -7.30 16.61 29.95
CA VAL A 60 -6.14 17.31 29.37
C VAL A 60 -6.59 18.72 28.96
N GLN A 61 -5.80 19.72 29.31
CA GLN A 61 -5.96 21.08 28.78
C GLN A 61 -5.16 21.17 27.49
N VAL A 62 -5.80 21.55 26.38
CA VAL A 62 -5.12 21.74 25.11
C VAL A 62 -5.30 23.16 24.60
N GLU A 63 -4.26 23.71 23.99
CA GLU A 63 -4.36 24.90 23.16
C GLU A 63 -4.31 24.51 21.69
N VAL A 64 -5.22 25.08 20.91
CA VAL A 64 -5.35 24.77 19.48
C VAL A 64 -5.44 26.03 18.64
N LEU A 65 -4.85 25.97 17.45
CA LEU A 65 -5.05 26.95 16.39
C LEU A 65 -6.18 26.49 15.48
N ARG A 66 -7.14 27.38 15.24
CA ARG A 66 -8.21 27.21 14.25
C ARG A 66 -8.20 28.41 13.32
N GLY A 67 -7.61 28.22 12.13
CA GLY A 67 -7.23 29.35 11.28
C GLY A 67 -6.13 30.17 11.96
N THR A 68 -6.39 31.46 12.20
CA THR A 68 -5.45 32.37 12.88
C THR A 68 -5.77 32.58 14.37
N ALA A 69 -6.89 32.02 14.86
CA ALA A 69 -7.33 32.19 16.24
C ALA A 69 -6.87 31.02 17.13
N SER A 70 -6.52 31.34 18.38
CA SER A 70 -6.19 30.35 19.41
C SER A 70 -7.40 30.08 20.31
N PHE A 71 -7.62 28.81 20.64
CA PHE A 71 -8.69 28.34 21.52
C PHE A 71 -8.10 27.39 22.55
N SER A 72 -8.63 27.43 23.78
CA SER A 72 -8.26 26.52 24.84
C SER A 72 -9.43 25.59 25.16
N PHE A 73 -9.16 24.28 25.16
CA PHE A 73 -10.16 23.25 25.39
C PHE A 73 -9.73 22.34 26.54
N LYS A 74 -10.65 22.07 27.45
CA LYS A 74 -10.49 21.00 28.45
C LYS A 74 -11.18 19.76 27.92
N ILE A 75 -10.40 18.74 27.55
CA ILE A 75 -10.90 17.50 26.99
C ILE A 75 -10.92 16.44 28.09
N GLU A 76 -12.08 15.83 28.32
CA GLU A 76 -12.19 14.62 29.15
C GLU A 76 -11.65 13.41 28.38
N ARG A 77 -10.72 12.68 28.99
CA ARG A 77 -10.18 11.44 28.44
C ARG A 77 -11.23 10.34 28.62
N MET A 78 -11.77 9.84 27.52
CA MET A 78 -12.73 8.74 27.51
C MET A 78 -12.07 7.47 26.98
N THR A 79 -12.48 6.31 27.49
CA THR A 79 -12.18 5.03 26.84
C THR A 79 -12.91 5.01 25.50
N ILE A 80 -12.15 4.85 24.41
CA ILE A 80 -12.73 4.65 23.08
C ILE A 80 -12.90 3.15 22.90
N GLU A 81 -14.16 2.71 22.87
CA GLU A 81 -14.50 1.33 22.52
C GLU A 81 -14.68 1.27 21.00
N LEU A 82 -13.59 0.96 20.30
CA LEU A 82 -13.67 0.55 18.91
C LEU A 82 -14.05 -0.94 18.87
N PRO A 83 -14.85 -1.40 17.88
CA PRO A 83 -14.99 -2.83 17.64
C PRO A 83 -13.60 -3.45 17.43
N LEU A 84 -13.40 -4.70 17.84
CA LEU A 84 -12.12 -5.38 17.62
C LEU A 84 -11.93 -5.70 16.13
N VAL A 85 -13.05 -5.97 15.44
CA VAL A 85 -13.11 -6.28 14.00
C VAL A 85 -14.28 -5.54 13.36
N GLU A 86 -14.05 -4.94 12.20
CA GLU A 86 -15.07 -4.32 11.35
C GLU A 86 -14.96 -4.83 9.92
N GLY A 87 -16.10 -5.08 9.27
CA GLY A 87 -16.18 -5.59 7.90
C GLY A 87 -16.98 -4.68 6.98
N THR A 88 -16.51 -4.48 5.74
CA THR A 88 -17.28 -3.84 4.67
C THR A 88 -16.96 -4.47 3.32
N VAL A 89 -17.89 -4.38 2.37
CA VAL A 89 -17.62 -4.70 0.96
C VAL A 89 -17.00 -3.47 0.30
N LEU A 90 -15.92 -3.67 -0.45
CA LEU A 90 -15.28 -2.68 -1.33
C LEU A 90 -15.35 -3.18 -2.77
N ASP A 91 -15.48 -2.25 -3.72
CA ASP A 91 -15.58 -2.52 -5.15
C ASP A 91 -16.57 -3.64 -5.51
N ASP A 92 -17.67 -3.76 -4.75
CA ASP A 92 -18.75 -4.74 -4.87
C ASP A 92 -18.37 -6.23 -4.70
N HIS A 93 -17.08 -6.60 -4.64
CA HIS A 93 -16.64 -8.00 -4.59
C HIS A 93 -15.51 -8.29 -3.59
N ILE A 94 -14.93 -7.27 -2.95
CA ILE A 94 -13.81 -7.40 -2.03
C ILE A 94 -14.30 -7.31 -0.59
N GLY A 95 -14.10 -8.37 0.19
CA GLY A 95 -14.33 -8.35 1.63
C GLY A 95 -13.18 -7.65 2.35
N TYR A 96 -13.39 -6.42 2.81
CA TYR A 96 -12.44 -5.72 3.67
C TYR A 96 -12.75 -5.99 5.15
N VAL A 97 -11.76 -6.45 5.90
CA VAL A 97 -11.86 -6.76 7.33
C VAL A 97 -10.73 -6.06 8.07
N ALA A 98 -11.05 -5.01 8.82
CA ALA A 98 -10.10 -4.33 9.69
C ALA A 98 -10.07 -4.99 11.07
N ILE A 99 -8.89 -5.30 11.58
CA ILE A 99 -8.71 -5.82 12.94
C ILE A 99 -7.91 -4.78 13.72
N TYR A 100 -8.59 -4.07 14.63
CA TYR A 100 -7.99 -2.94 15.37
C TYR A 100 -7.18 -3.40 16.59
N SER A 101 -7.54 -4.52 17.20
CA SER A 101 -6.80 -5.13 18.31
C SER A 101 -7.15 -6.61 18.50
N PHE A 102 -6.28 -7.35 19.18
CA PHE A 102 -6.51 -8.74 19.57
C PHE A 102 -7.09 -8.82 20.99
N GLY A 103 -8.42 -8.78 21.11
CA GLY A 103 -9.18 -9.03 22.33
C GLY A 103 -9.75 -10.45 22.38
N GLU A 104 -10.41 -10.81 23.50
CA GLU A 104 -10.98 -12.15 23.69
C GLU A 104 -11.98 -12.53 22.58
N ASP A 105 -12.76 -11.56 22.11
CA ASP A 105 -13.79 -11.78 21.08
C ASP A 105 -13.31 -11.61 19.64
N THR A 106 -12.03 -11.32 19.38
CA THR A 106 -11.56 -10.99 18.02
C THR A 106 -11.91 -12.08 17.00
N ALA A 107 -11.70 -13.36 17.33
CA ALA A 107 -12.00 -14.46 16.41
C ALA A 107 -13.51 -14.64 16.14
N ALA A 108 -14.35 -14.39 17.16
CA ALA A 108 -15.81 -14.46 17.03
C ALA A 108 -16.34 -13.28 16.19
N GLN A 109 -15.81 -12.08 16.40
CA GLN A 109 -16.16 -10.91 15.57
C GLN A 109 -15.70 -11.12 14.13
N PHE A 110 -14.49 -11.66 13.92
CA PHE A 110 -14.00 -12.01 12.58
C PHE A 110 -14.91 -12.99 11.85
N ASP A 111 -15.33 -14.09 12.50
CA ASP A 111 -16.29 -15.05 11.92
C ASP A 111 -17.61 -14.39 11.53
N ARG A 112 -18.15 -13.54 12.40
CA ARG A 112 -19.39 -12.79 12.14
C ARG A 112 -19.27 -11.88 10.92
N GLU A 113 -18.23 -11.04 10.87
CA GLU A 113 -18.02 -10.12 9.75
C GLU A 113 -17.78 -10.89 8.45
N VAL A 114 -16.93 -11.92 8.45
CA VAL A 114 -16.64 -12.72 7.25
C VAL A 114 -17.90 -13.43 6.72
N ARG A 115 -18.76 -13.98 7.59
CA ARG A 115 -20.03 -14.59 7.15
C ARG A 115 -20.99 -13.56 6.56
N ALA A 116 -21.08 -12.38 7.17
CA ALA A 116 -21.90 -11.28 6.66
C ALA A 116 -21.41 -10.83 5.28
N LEU A 117 -20.09 -10.71 5.09
CA LEU A 117 -19.49 -10.34 3.81
C LEU A 117 -19.67 -11.45 2.75
N LYS A 118 -19.48 -12.72 3.09
CA LYS A 118 -19.72 -13.86 2.17
C LYS A 118 -21.15 -13.88 1.62
N SER A 119 -22.14 -13.44 2.40
CA SER A 119 -23.52 -13.33 1.93
C SER A 119 -23.72 -12.30 0.81
N GLN A 120 -22.76 -11.39 0.64
CA GLN A 120 -22.74 -10.34 -0.38
C GLN A 120 -21.88 -10.71 -1.60
N GLN A 121 -21.59 -12.01 -1.80
CA GLN A 121 -20.87 -12.53 -2.97
C GLN A 121 -19.41 -12.05 -3.12
N VAL A 122 -18.76 -11.69 -2.00
CA VAL A 122 -17.31 -11.38 -2.02
C VAL A 122 -16.49 -12.61 -2.42
N ASP A 123 -15.46 -12.41 -3.24
CA ASP A 123 -14.59 -13.47 -3.78
C ASP A 123 -13.10 -13.29 -3.45
N SER A 124 -12.75 -12.16 -2.85
CA SER A 124 -11.40 -11.78 -2.45
C SER A 124 -11.42 -11.00 -1.15
N TRP A 125 -10.26 -10.93 -0.47
CA TRP A 125 -10.18 -10.42 0.89
C TRP A 125 -9.02 -9.45 1.08
N ILE A 126 -9.29 -8.38 1.82
CA ILE A 126 -8.28 -7.52 2.42
C ILE A 126 -8.42 -7.64 3.94
N ILE A 127 -7.36 -8.09 4.61
CA ILE A 127 -7.28 -8.09 6.08
C ILE A 127 -6.35 -6.96 6.49
N ASP A 128 -6.87 -5.94 7.16
CA ASP A 128 -6.10 -4.78 7.58
C ASP A 128 -5.59 -4.94 9.03
N LEU A 129 -4.27 -5.00 9.17
CA LEU A 129 -3.56 -5.04 10.46
C LEU A 129 -2.71 -3.77 10.68
N ARG A 130 -2.86 -2.74 9.85
CA ARG A 130 -2.22 -1.43 10.07
C ARG A 130 -2.68 -0.88 11.40
N ASP A 131 -1.75 -0.25 12.12
CA ASP A 131 -1.97 0.36 13.45
C ASP A 131 -2.40 -0.61 14.57
N ASN A 132 -2.44 -1.92 14.30
CA ASN A 132 -2.76 -2.92 15.30
C ASN A 132 -1.51 -3.36 16.07
N GLY A 133 -1.35 -2.81 17.27
CA GLY A 133 -0.25 -3.13 18.19
C GLY A 133 -0.28 -4.53 18.83
N GLY A 134 -1.27 -5.37 18.49
CA GLY A 134 -1.44 -6.73 18.99
C GLY A 134 -2.51 -6.83 20.07
N GLY A 135 -2.25 -7.67 21.07
CA GLY A 135 -3.18 -7.97 22.16
C GLY A 135 -2.98 -9.39 22.69
N TYR A 136 -4.06 -10.10 22.98
CA TYR A 136 -3.98 -11.48 23.47
C TYR A 136 -3.44 -12.43 22.40
N THR A 137 -2.46 -13.25 22.77
CA THR A 137 -1.85 -14.22 21.87
C THR A 137 -2.85 -15.31 21.46
N GLN A 138 -3.73 -15.74 22.38
CA GLN A 138 -4.73 -16.75 22.08
C GLN A 138 -5.69 -16.30 20.97
N ALA A 139 -6.11 -15.03 21.00
CA ALA A 139 -6.94 -14.45 19.94
C ALA A 139 -6.27 -14.52 18.56
N ALA A 140 -4.94 -14.38 18.49
CA ALA A 140 -4.21 -14.57 17.23
C ALA A 140 -4.19 -16.03 16.78
N PHE A 141 -4.07 -16.99 17.69
CA PHE A 141 -4.16 -18.42 17.37
C PHE A 141 -5.56 -18.81 16.88
N ASP A 142 -6.59 -18.24 17.50
CA ASP A 142 -7.98 -18.47 17.12
C ASP A 142 -8.30 -17.87 15.75
N LEU A 143 -7.87 -16.62 15.50
CA LEU A 143 -7.98 -15.97 14.19
C LEU A 143 -7.23 -16.76 13.11
N LEU A 144 -5.98 -17.16 13.38
CA LEU A 144 -5.16 -17.94 12.46
C LEU A 144 -5.82 -19.27 12.09
N GLY A 145 -6.65 -19.83 12.96
CA GLY A 145 -7.44 -21.02 12.66
C GLY A 145 -8.32 -20.90 11.42
N TYR A 146 -8.88 -19.71 11.17
CA TYR A 146 -9.66 -19.42 9.95
C TYR A 146 -8.78 -19.25 8.71
N LEU A 147 -7.47 -19.11 8.84
CA LEU A 147 -6.57 -18.77 7.73
C LEU A 147 -5.66 -19.95 7.38
N ILE A 148 -4.99 -20.53 8.37
CA ILE A 148 -4.00 -21.59 8.20
C ILE A 148 -4.44 -22.94 8.80
N GLY A 149 -5.64 -23.02 9.37
CA GLY A 149 -6.14 -24.22 10.06
C GLY A 149 -5.33 -24.53 11.30
N GLU A 150 -5.12 -25.80 11.61
CA GLU A 150 -4.34 -26.23 12.78
C GLU A 150 -2.82 -26.20 12.54
N LYS A 151 -2.30 -25.39 11.61
CA LYS A 151 -0.84 -25.32 11.37
C LYS A 151 -0.13 -24.56 12.50
N THR A 152 1.20 -24.70 12.57
CA THR A 152 2.03 -23.95 13.54
C THR A 152 1.82 -22.44 13.34
N ALA A 153 1.42 -21.75 14.39
CA ALA A 153 1.24 -20.30 14.42
C ALA A 153 2.54 -19.58 14.80
N VAL A 154 3.26 -20.09 15.80
CA VAL A 154 4.44 -19.41 16.34
C VAL A 154 5.38 -20.39 17.01
N ILE A 155 6.67 -20.05 17.02
CA ILE A 155 7.71 -20.77 17.73
C ILE A 155 8.23 -19.90 18.87
N LEU A 156 8.18 -20.38 20.12
CA LEU A 156 8.77 -19.73 21.29
C LEU A 156 10.11 -20.34 21.66
N LYS A 157 11.08 -19.48 21.98
CA LYS A 157 12.39 -19.85 22.51
C LYS A 157 12.72 -19.00 23.73
N ASP A 158 13.16 -19.64 24.80
CA ASP A 158 13.75 -18.96 25.96
C ASP A 158 15.30 -19.08 25.90
N ARG A 159 15.96 -19.08 27.06
CA ARG A 159 17.41 -19.24 27.19
C ARG A 159 17.85 -20.70 27.22
N SER A 160 16.91 -21.64 27.31
CA SER A 160 17.17 -23.06 27.22
C SER A 160 17.36 -23.47 25.74
N PRO A 161 17.88 -24.66 25.46
CA PRO A 161 17.94 -25.19 24.10
C PRO A 161 16.56 -25.62 23.57
N GLU A 162 15.52 -25.64 24.41
CA GLU A 162 14.19 -26.11 24.02
C GLU A 162 13.45 -25.06 23.21
N THR A 163 12.57 -25.55 22.34
CA THR A 163 11.74 -24.72 21.46
C THR A 163 10.32 -25.26 21.52
N ILE A 164 9.35 -24.38 21.77
CA ILE A 164 7.95 -24.75 21.88
C ILE A 164 7.20 -24.18 20.68
N ALA A 165 6.57 -25.06 19.90
CA ALA A 165 5.71 -24.66 18.80
C ALA A 165 4.24 -24.61 19.26
N TYR A 166 3.57 -23.48 19.04
CA TYR A 166 2.14 -23.33 19.26
C TYR A 166 1.41 -23.40 17.93
N ARG A 167 0.29 -24.13 17.90
CA ARG A 167 -0.55 -24.29 16.71
C ARG A 167 -1.73 -23.34 16.80
N ALA A 168 -2.22 -22.92 15.64
CA ALA A 168 -3.49 -22.21 15.54
C ALA A 168 -4.66 -23.13 15.95
N THR A 169 -5.70 -22.53 16.52
CA THR A 169 -6.87 -23.25 17.01
C THR A 169 -7.72 -23.70 15.82
N LYS A 170 -8.29 -24.90 15.85
CA LYS A 170 -9.20 -25.36 14.80
C LYS A 170 -10.45 -24.49 14.73
N GLN A 171 -10.83 -24.05 13.53
CA GLN A 171 -12.05 -23.27 13.28
C GLN A 171 -12.99 -23.98 12.30
N ALA A 172 -14.19 -23.41 12.13
CA ALA A 172 -15.27 -24.01 11.33
C ALA A 172 -14.97 -24.08 9.83
N TYR A 173 -14.10 -23.20 9.30
CA TYR A 173 -13.71 -23.18 7.89
C TYR A 173 -12.31 -22.56 7.72
N LEU A 174 -11.75 -22.73 6.52
CA LEU A 174 -10.64 -21.92 6.03
C LEU A 174 -11.19 -20.83 5.11
N LEU A 175 -10.71 -19.60 5.25
CA LEU A 175 -11.04 -18.51 4.36
C LEU A 175 -10.46 -18.81 2.98
N GLU A 176 -11.26 -18.73 1.94
CA GLU A 176 -10.87 -19.07 0.57
C GLU A 176 -10.84 -17.80 -0.31
N GLY A 177 -10.22 -17.91 -1.48
CA GLY A 177 -10.00 -16.80 -2.39
C GLY A 177 -8.67 -16.08 -2.17
N PRO A 178 -8.30 -15.14 -3.05
CA PRO A 178 -7.12 -14.31 -2.88
C PRO A 178 -7.23 -13.45 -1.61
N ILE A 179 -6.16 -13.44 -0.81
CA ILE A 179 -6.10 -12.65 0.43
C ILE A 179 -4.89 -11.72 0.35
N ILE A 180 -5.12 -10.42 0.56
CA ILE A 180 -4.10 -9.42 0.84
C ILE A 180 -4.15 -9.07 2.32
N VAL A 181 -3.00 -8.96 2.97
CA VAL A 181 -2.88 -8.43 4.34
C VAL A 181 -2.14 -7.10 4.29
N LEU A 182 -2.71 -6.07 4.87
CA LEU A 182 -2.08 -4.74 5.00
C LEU A 182 -1.33 -4.65 6.32
N THR A 183 -0.08 -4.20 6.26
CA THR A 183 0.75 -3.95 7.44
C THR A 183 1.42 -2.60 7.38
N ASN A 184 1.73 -2.03 8.54
CA ASN A 184 2.61 -0.86 8.65
C ASN A 184 3.58 -1.02 9.83
N ASN A 185 4.40 0.00 10.07
CA ASN A 185 5.37 0.01 11.16
C ASN A 185 4.74 -0.01 12.58
N TYR A 186 3.43 0.14 12.72
CA TYR A 186 2.69 0.00 13.98
C TYR A 186 2.04 -1.38 14.17
N THR A 187 2.02 -2.22 13.14
CA THR A 187 1.62 -3.63 13.25
C THR A 187 2.60 -4.35 14.18
N ALA A 188 2.15 -4.80 15.36
CA ALA A 188 3.04 -5.34 16.39
C ALA A 188 2.50 -6.58 17.12
N SER A 189 3.40 -7.35 17.75
CA SER A 189 3.08 -8.43 18.68
C SER A 189 2.15 -9.50 18.09
N SER A 190 0.94 -9.71 18.61
CA SER A 190 -0.03 -10.69 18.07
C SER A 190 -0.30 -10.49 16.58
N SER A 191 -0.32 -9.25 16.10
CA SER A 191 -0.44 -8.95 14.66
C SER A 191 0.76 -9.48 13.88
N GLU A 192 1.97 -9.42 14.43
CA GLU A 192 3.18 -9.95 13.79
C GLU A 192 3.22 -11.48 13.81
N ILE A 193 2.69 -12.12 14.87
CA ILE A 193 2.46 -13.57 14.89
C ILE A 193 1.53 -13.96 13.75
N THR A 194 0.40 -13.26 13.60
CA THR A 194 -0.56 -13.50 12.54
C THR A 194 0.06 -13.29 11.16
N THR A 195 0.71 -12.14 10.91
CA THR A 195 1.37 -11.82 9.64
C THR A 195 2.45 -12.85 9.29
N ALA A 196 3.33 -13.19 10.24
CA ALA A 196 4.41 -14.16 10.02
C ALA A 196 3.88 -15.55 9.70
N ALA A 197 2.84 -16.00 10.40
CA ALA A 197 2.27 -17.32 10.18
C ALA A 197 1.56 -17.43 8.83
N ILE A 198 0.78 -16.42 8.45
CA ILE A 198 0.11 -16.35 7.15
C ILE A 198 1.15 -16.29 6.02
N LYS A 199 2.24 -15.54 6.21
CA LYS A 199 3.33 -15.43 5.25
C LYS A 199 4.05 -16.77 5.06
N ASP A 200 4.53 -17.39 6.14
CA ASP A 200 5.27 -18.66 6.06
C ASP A 200 4.43 -19.79 5.48
N HIS A 201 3.14 -19.85 5.82
CA HIS A 201 2.24 -20.87 5.26
C HIS A 201 1.73 -20.56 3.86
N ASN A 202 2.26 -19.52 3.20
CA ASN A 202 1.84 -19.08 1.85
C ASN A 202 0.32 -18.90 1.76
N LYS A 203 -0.29 -18.28 2.78
CA LYS A 203 -1.75 -18.12 2.85
C LYS A 203 -2.25 -16.80 2.27
N ALA A 204 -1.47 -15.73 2.36
CA ALA A 204 -1.84 -14.42 1.84
C ALA A 204 -0.64 -13.62 1.32
N THR A 205 -0.92 -12.64 0.48
CA THR A 205 0.06 -11.63 0.07
C THR A 205 0.09 -10.50 1.09
N ILE A 206 1.19 -10.38 1.82
CA ILE A 206 1.47 -9.22 2.67
C ILE A 206 1.95 -8.03 1.82
N ILE A 207 1.30 -6.87 1.92
CA ILE A 207 1.74 -5.60 1.31
C ILE A 207 1.70 -4.46 2.34
N GLY A 208 2.49 -3.41 2.12
CA GLY A 208 2.54 -2.25 3.02
C GLY A 208 3.95 -1.98 3.50
N GLU A 209 4.14 -1.70 4.79
CA GLU A 209 5.47 -1.51 5.39
C GLU A 209 5.90 -2.72 6.21
N ASN A 210 7.18 -2.76 6.57
CA ASN A 210 7.71 -3.71 7.55
C ASN A 210 7.03 -3.51 8.92
N THR A 211 6.68 -4.60 9.60
CA THR A 211 6.06 -4.54 10.93
C THR A 211 7.04 -4.05 12.01
N TYR A 212 6.52 -3.76 13.21
CA TYR A 212 7.25 -3.09 14.29
C TYR A 212 8.50 -3.83 14.81
N GLY A 213 8.45 -5.16 14.92
CA GLY A 213 9.52 -6.00 15.49
C GLY A 213 9.38 -6.29 16.98
N SER A 214 8.17 -6.41 17.52
CA SER A 214 7.89 -6.69 18.95
C SER A 214 7.89 -8.19 19.27
N GLY A 215 8.98 -8.87 18.94
CA GLY A 215 9.15 -10.34 19.04
C GLY A 215 9.34 -10.94 20.44
N ARG A 216 8.83 -10.33 21.53
CA ARG A 216 9.07 -10.81 22.91
C ARG A 216 7.79 -11.03 23.71
N VAL A 217 7.67 -12.20 24.34
CA VAL A 217 6.62 -12.50 25.32
C VAL A 217 7.05 -11.97 26.69
N LYS A 218 6.18 -11.19 27.32
CA LYS A 218 6.41 -10.60 28.65
C LYS A 218 5.56 -11.33 29.69
N ALA A 219 6.18 -11.75 30.78
CA ALA A 219 5.48 -12.29 31.94
C ALA A 219 5.31 -11.21 33.02
N LEU A 220 4.22 -11.30 33.77
CA LEU A 220 4.02 -10.58 35.03
C LEU A 220 4.39 -11.52 36.17
N LEU A 221 5.49 -11.23 36.85
CA LEU A 221 5.98 -12.01 37.99
C LEU A 221 5.53 -11.31 39.27
N PRO A 222 4.68 -11.95 40.11
CA PRO A 222 4.24 -11.33 41.36
C PRO A 222 5.42 -11.18 42.32
N LEU A 223 5.43 -10.06 43.05
CA LEU A 223 6.42 -9.74 44.06
C LEU A 223 5.82 -9.90 45.47
N SER A 224 6.67 -10.14 46.47
CA SER A 224 6.23 -10.38 47.86
C SER A 224 5.52 -9.20 48.51
N ASN A 225 5.67 -7.99 47.97
CA ASN A 225 5.01 -6.77 48.41
C ASN A 225 3.66 -6.51 47.72
N GLY A 226 3.20 -7.41 46.84
CA GLY A 226 1.95 -7.25 46.08
C GLY A 226 2.10 -6.57 44.71
N ASP A 227 3.30 -6.07 44.37
CA ASP A 227 3.59 -5.52 43.05
C ASP A 227 3.86 -6.62 42.01
N TYR A 228 4.04 -6.23 40.74
CA TYR A 228 4.41 -7.14 39.65
C TYR A 228 5.63 -6.63 38.89
N LEU A 229 6.57 -7.54 38.58
CA LEU A 229 7.66 -7.31 37.65
C LEU A 229 7.26 -7.77 36.25
N LYS A 230 7.20 -6.85 35.28
CA LYS A 230 6.95 -7.16 33.86
C LYS A 230 8.27 -7.37 33.12
N LEU A 231 8.61 -8.60 32.77
CA LEU A 231 9.90 -8.94 32.15
C LEU A 231 9.73 -9.82 30.91
N PRO A 232 10.44 -9.56 29.80
CA PRO A 232 10.46 -10.47 28.66
C PRO A 232 11.14 -11.80 29.00
N ILE A 233 10.41 -12.91 28.87
CA ILE A 233 10.88 -14.26 29.22
C ILE A 233 11.18 -15.13 27.99
N ASN A 234 10.52 -14.88 26.86
CA ASN A 234 10.72 -15.63 25.61
C ASN A 234 10.81 -14.68 24.42
N LYS A 235 11.48 -15.14 23.37
CA LYS A 235 11.36 -14.60 22.02
C LYS A 235 10.42 -15.48 21.20
N PHE A 236 9.64 -14.85 20.33
CA PHE A 236 8.85 -15.58 19.36
C PHE A 236 9.42 -15.42 17.94
N PHE A 237 9.30 -16.50 17.18
CA PHE A 237 9.78 -16.68 15.82
C PHE A 237 8.60 -17.12 14.94
N SER A 238 8.72 -16.85 13.65
CA SER A 238 7.76 -17.34 12.66
C SER A 238 7.74 -18.89 12.62
N PRO A 239 6.72 -19.52 12.01
CA PRO A 239 6.69 -20.98 11.83
C PRO A 239 7.92 -21.57 11.14
N TYR A 240 8.58 -20.81 10.26
CA TYR A 240 9.84 -21.18 9.60
C TYR A 240 11.07 -20.59 10.29
N ASN A 241 10.93 -20.31 11.59
CA ASN A 241 12.02 -19.97 12.48
C ASN A 241 12.72 -18.63 12.15
N GLN A 242 12.02 -17.70 11.49
CA GLN A 242 12.54 -16.35 11.24
C GLN A 242 12.39 -15.48 12.49
N PRO A 243 13.42 -14.68 12.83
CA PRO A 243 13.36 -13.79 14.00
C PRO A 243 12.41 -12.62 13.73
N ILE A 244 11.60 -12.26 14.74
CA ILE A 244 10.72 -11.09 14.69
C ILE A 244 11.24 -9.95 15.59
N ASP A 245 11.88 -10.27 16.72
CA ASP A 245 12.41 -9.28 17.67
C ASP A 245 13.41 -8.33 17.00
N LYS A 246 13.07 -7.03 16.96
CA LYS A 246 13.83 -5.94 16.30
C LYS A 246 13.98 -6.07 14.77
N VAL A 247 13.29 -7.02 14.15
CA VAL A 247 13.33 -7.25 12.69
C VAL A 247 11.97 -6.96 12.08
N GLY A 248 10.89 -7.42 12.72
CA GLY A 248 9.55 -7.40 12.14
C GLY A 248 9.36 -8.47 11.08
N VAL A 249 8.29 -8.31 10.30
CA VAL A 249 7.91 -9.17 9.19
C VAL A 249 7.86 -8.28 7.95
N ALA A 250 8.81 -8.48 7.04
CA ALA A 250 8.84 -7.75 5.79
C ALA A 250 7.63 -8.09 4.92
N PRO A 251 7.03 -7.14 4.19
CA PRO A 251 5.99 -7.42 3.21
C PRO A 251 6.56 -8.15 1.99
N HIS A 252 5.71 -8.72 1.13
CA HIS A 252 6.12 -9.17 -0.21
C HIS A 252 6.28 -7.98 -1.16
N LEU A 253 5.44 -6.95 -0.97
CA LEU A 253 5.50 -5.70 -1.73
C LEU A 253 5.52 -4.53 -0.74
N ASP A 254 6.68 -3.87 -0.66
CA ASP A 254 6.86 -2.67 0.15
C ASP A 254 6.20 -1.46 -0.52
N LEU A 255 5.24 -0.87 0.16
CA LEU A 255 4.46 0.28 -0.30
C LEU A 255 4.67 1.51 0.59
N SER A 256 5.74 1.56 1.39
CA SER A 256 6.06 2.69 2.26
C SER A 256 5.95 4.02 1.52
N GLY A 257 5.14 4.93 2.06
CA GLY A 257 4.85 6.25 1.48
C GLY A 257 3.71 6.29 0.46
N LEU A 258 2.98 5.19 0.24
CA LEU A 258 1.82 5.12 -0.64
C LEU A 258 0.53 4.80 0.15
N ASN A 259 -0.62 4.92 -0.51
CA ASN A 259 -1.89 4.44 0.03
C ASN A 259 -2.01 2.92 -0.21
N GLU A 260 -1.80 2.11 0.82
CA GLU A 260 -1.78 0.64 0.69
C GLU A 260 -3.16 0.06 0.37
N LEU A 261 -4.24 0.68 0.86
CA LEU A 261 -5.59 0.24 0.57
C LEU A 261 -5.92 0.45 -0.91
N GLN A 262 -5.61 1.64 -1.46
CA GLN A 262 -5.79 1.92 -2.89
C GLN A 262 -4.99 0.94 -3.76
N ALA A 263 -3.75 0.62 -3.37
CA ALA A 263 -2.95 -0.37 -4.06
C ALA A 263 -3.57 -1.77 -4.00
N ALA A 264 -4.08 -2.19 -2.83
CA ALA A 264 -4.75 -3.48 -2.67
C ALA A 264 -6.00 -3.60 -3.55
N LEU A 265 -6.82 -2.54 -3.60
CA LEU A 265 -8.00 -2.47 -4.47
C LEU A 265 -7.59 -2.62 -5.93
N LEU A 266 -6.56 -1.89 -6.38
CA LEU A 266 -6.07 -2.02 -7.76
C LEU A 266 -5.56 -3.44 -8.08
N LEU A 267 -4.84 -4.08 -7.15
CA LEU A 267 -4.35 -5.44 -7.31
C LEU A 267 -5.50 -6.46 -7.40
N LEU A 268 -6.58 -6.23 -6.66
CA LEU A 268 -7.74 -7.12 -6.62
C LEU A 268 -8.81 -6.81 -7.68
N ASN A 269 -8.78 -5.64 -8.31
CA ASN A 269 -9.76 -5.20 -9.32
C ASN A 269 -9.92 -6.21 -10.49
N ASN A 270 -8.84 -6.88 -10.89
CA ASN A 270 -8.87 -7.95 -11.90
C ASN A 270 -8.59 -9.34 -11.32
N SER A 271 -8.60 -9.49 -10.00
CA SER A 271 -8.52 -10.81 -9.37
C SER A 271 -9.82 -11.56 -9.67
N GLY A 272 -9.73 -12.83 -10.07
CA GLY A 272 -10.91 -13.62 -10.39
C GLY A 272 -11.27 -13.67 -11.88
N SER A 273 -10.56 -14.55 -12.58
CA SER A 273 -11.06 -15.27 -13.76
C SER A 273 -11.17 -14.50 -15.09
N LYS A 274 -11.64 -13.26 -15.12
CA LYS A 274 -11.99 -12.59 -16.39
C LYS A 274 -10.79 -12.40 -17.30
N VAL A 275 -9.67 -11.89 -16.79
CA VAL A 275 -8.46 -11.67 -17.60
C VAL A 275 -7.75 -12.99 -17.92
N ASP A 276 -7.73 -13.94 -17.00
CA ASP A 276 -7.14 -15.26 -17.29
C ASP A 276 -7.89 -16.01 -18.40
N GLN A 277 -9.21 -15.77 -18.53
CA GLN A 277 -10.05 -16.28 -19.61
C GLN A 277 -9.88 -15.55 -20.95
N LEU A 278 -9.24 -14.38 -20.99
CA LEU A 278 -8.99 -13.70 -22.26
C LEU A 278 -8.01 -14.50 -23.12
N ALA A 279 -8.37 -14.70 -24.39
CA ALA A 279 -7.45 -15.26 -25.38
C ALA A 279 -6.25 -14.32 -25.58
N ASP A 280 -6.51 -13.02 -25.75
CA ASP A 280 -5.48 -11.98 -25.86
C ASP A 280 -5.28 -11.27 -24.52
N LYS A 281 -4.08 -11.39 -23.96
CA LYS A 281 -3.67 -10.75 -22.70
C LYS A 281 -2.82 -9.50 -22.92
N THR A 282 -2.67 -9.04 -24.17
CA THR A 282 -1.98 -7.80 -24.51
C THR A 282 -2.56 -6.64 -23.70
N GLY A 283 -1.70 -5.77 -23.16
CA GLY A 283 -2.14 -4.66 -22.31
C GLY A 283 -2.07 -4.96 -20.80
N TYR A 284 -1.81 -6.21 -20.41
CA TYR A 284 -1.77 -6.63 -19.00
C TYR A 284 -0.40 -7.13 -18.56
N ILE A 285 -0.15 -7.01 -17.25
CA ILE A 285 1.00 -7.56 -16.54
C ILE A 285 0.47 -8.48 -15.44
N GLN A 286 0.98 -9.70 -15.36
CA GLN A 286 0.75 -10.58 -14.22
C GLN A 286 1.84 -10.32 -13.19
N LEU A 287 1.43 -9.96 -11.97
CA LEU A 287 2.29 -9.76 -10.81
C LEU A 287 2.05 -10.89 -9.80
N THR A 288 3.05 -11.72 -9.54
CA THR A 288 2.98 -12.71 -8.45
C THR A 288 3.72 -12.18 -7.22
N ALA A 289 3.01 -12.05 -6.10
CA ALA A 289 3.56 -11.63 -4.82
C ALA A 289 3.06 -12.58 -3.72
N GLY A 290 3.97 -13.29 -3.06
CA GLY A 290 3.60 -14.37 -2.14
C GLY A 290 2.82 -15.47 -2.88
N PRO A 291 1.67 -15.94 -2.35
CA PRO A 291 0.92 -17.04 -2.96
C PRO A 291 -0.05 -16.61 -4.09
N ASN A 292 -0.29 -15.31 -4.27
CA ASN A 292 -1.29 -14.81 -5.21
C ASN A 292 -0.63 -14.22 -6.47
N SER A 293 -1.32 -14.40 -7.60
CA SER A 293 -1.06 -13.69 -8.84
C SER A 293 -2.16 -12.65 -9.05
N PHE A 294 -1.75 -11.41 -9.27
CA PHE A 294 -2.61 -10.27 -9.57
C PHE A 294 -2.44 -9.88 -11.03
N ILE A 295 -3.48 -9.30 -11.61
CA ILE A 295 -3.47 -8.89 -13.01
C ILE A 295 -3.68 -7.38 -13.08
N LEU A 296 -2.69 -6.69 -13.64
CA LEU A 296 -2.65 -5.25 -13.73
C LEU A 296 -2.81 -4.85 -15.19
N ALA A 297 -3.79 -4.00 -15.50
CA ALA A 297 -3.84 -3.36 -16.80
C ALA A 297 -2.84 -2.20 -16.81
N GLY A 298 -1.98 -2.13 -17.84
CA GLY A 298 -1.00 -1.04 -17.96
C GLY A 298 -1.67 0.34 -17.93
N LYS A 299 -2.87 0.44 -18.51
CA LYS A 299 -3.70 1.65 -18.48
C LYS A 299 -4.06 2.14 -17.07
N ASP A 300 -4.25 1.24 -16.10
CA ASP A 300 -4.63 1.63 -14.74
C ASP A 300 -3.42 2.18 -13.98
N LEU A 301 -2.21 1.69 -14.29
CA LEU A 301 -0.95 2.21 -13.76
C LEU A 301 -0.57 3.57 -14.38
N ARG A 302 -1.07 3.91 -15.57
CA ARG A 302 -0.83 5.22 -16.20
C ARG A 302 -1.49 6.37 -15.45
N ASN A 303 -2.54 6.09 -14.67
CA ASN A 303 -3.17 7.09 -13.81
C ASN A 303 -2.10 7.69 -12.89
N PRO A 304 -1.94 9.04 -12.83
CA PRO A 304 -0.95 9.68 -11.98
C PRO A 304 -0.97 9.22 -10.51
N GLN A 305 -2.14 8.89 -9.96
CA GLN A 305 -2.28 8.38 -8.58
C GLN A 305 -1.65 7.00 -8.38
N ASN A 306 -1.56 6.19 -9.43
CA ASN A 306 -1.02 4.83 -9.39
C ASN A 306 0.43 4.76 -9.92
N TRP A 307 0.99 5.87 -10.40
CA TRP A 307 2.32 5.85 -11.02
C TRP A 307 3.40 5.33 -10.07
N ALA A 308 3.38 5.84 -8.84
CA ALA A 308 4.34 5.46 -7.81
C ALA A 308 4.21 4.00 -7.36
N LEU A 309 3.02 3.41 -7.44
CA LEU A 309 2.83 1.97 -7.24
C LEU A 309 3.56 1.17 -8.31
N GLY A 310 3.49 1.59 -9.57
CA GLY A 310 4.28 0.97 -10.64
C GLY A 310 5.79 0.99 -10.36
N GLN A 311 6.31 2.10 -9.81
CA GLN A 311 7.72 2.21 -9.42
C GLN A 311 8.07 1.23 -8.28
N LYS A 312 7.20 1.08 -7.26
CA LYS A 312 7.39 0.09 -6.19
C LYS A 312 7.36 -1.34 -6.73
N ILE A 313 6.48 -1.65 -7.68
CA ILE A 313 6.42 -2.97 -8.34
C ILE A 313 7.72 -3.25 -9.10
N MET A 314 8.23 -2.29 -9.88
CA MET A 314 9.49 -2.45 -10.61
C MET A 314 10.67 -2.69 -9.66
N ALA A 315 10.75 -1.92 -8.57
CA ALA A 315 11.79 -2.08 -7.56
C ALA A 315 11.70 -3.46 -6.87
N ALA A 316 10.48 -3.92 -6.55
CA ALA A 316 10.24 -5.24 -5.97
C ALA A 316 10.53 -6.39 -6.96
N ALA A 317 10.33 -6.17 -8.26
CA ALA A 317 10.71 -7.16 -9.27
C ALA A 317 12.24 -7.23 -9.40
N ALA A 318 12.93 -6.07 -9.39
CA ALA A 318 14.39 -6.00 -9.47
C ALA A 318 15.09 -6.62 -8.26
N ASN A 319 14.46 -6.61 -7.08
CA ASN A 319 14.99 -7.25 -5.87
C ASN A 319 14.49 -8.70 -5.67
N ASN A 320 13.75 -9.26 -6.64
CA ASN A 320 13.15 -10.60 -6.60
C ASN A 320 12.14 -10.84 -5.45
N SER A 321 11.57 -9.78 -4.85
CA SER A 321 10.49 -9.93 -3.85
C SER A 321 9.14 -10.26 -4.51
N VAL A 322 8.99 -9.89 -5.79
CA VAL A 322 7.85 -10.26 -6.62
C VAL A 322 8.35 -10.75 -7.99
N SER A 323 7.48 -11.42 -8.74
CA SER A 323 7.76 -11.79 -10.13
C SER A 323 6.70 -11.22 -11.07
N LEU A 324 7.12 -10.91 -12.30
CA LEU A 324 6.27 -10.33 -13.32
C LEU A 324 6.26 -11.23 -14.57
N LYS A 325 5.12 -11.25 -15.26
CA LYS A 325 4.99 -11.77 -16.63
C LYS A 325 4.22 -10.77 -17.48
N MET A 326 4.56 -10.73 -18.77
CA MET A 326 3.90 -9.85 -19.73
C MET A 326 2.77 -10.61 -20.42
N GLY A 327 1.62 -9.96 -20.59
CA GLY A 327 0.53 -10.54 -21.36
C GLY A 327 0.76 -10.38 -22.86
N GLY A 328 0.62 -11.47 -23.60
CA GLY A 328 0.67 -11.51 -25.07
C GLY A 328 -0.57 -12.17 -25.66
N GLN A 329 -0.59 -12.31 -26.99
CA GLN A 329 -1.72 -12.86 -27.74
C GLN A 329 -1.99 -14.34 -27.44
N SER A 330 -0.96 -15.08 -26.98
CA SER A 330 -1.03 -16.52 -26.73
C SER A 330 -1.03 -16.87 -25.24
N GLY A 331 -0.95 -15.88 -24.34
CA GLY A 331 -0.91 -16.09 -22.90
C GLY A 331 0.08 -15.21 -22.15
N TRP A 332 0.58 -15.73 -21.02
CA TRP A 332 1.57 -15.07 -20.19
C TRP A 332 2.99 -15.42 -20.65
N GLU A 333 3.79 -14.41 -20.96
CA GLU A 333 5.14 -14.51 -21.52
C GLU A 333 6.18 -14.05 -20.50
N ALA A 334 7.41 -14.55 -20.65
CA ALA A 334 8.54 -14.08 -19.86
C ALA A 334 8.85 -12.60 -20.17
N LEU A 335 9.38 -11.88 -19.19
CA LEU A 335 9.81 -10.51 -19.42
C LEU A 335 11.01 -10.46 -20.38
N PRO A 336 11.03 -9.50 -21.32
CA PRO A 336 12.26 -9.13 -22.03
C PRO A 336 13.41 -8.77 -21.07
N GLU A 337 14.66 -9.04 -21.43
CA GLU A 337 15.83 -8.75 -20.58
C GLU A 337 15.94 -7.27 -20.18
N ASP A 338 15.51 -6.38 -21.08
CA ASP A 338 15.51 -4.93 -20.95
C ASP A 338 14.27 -4.37 -20.23
N PHE A 339 13.29 -5.21 -19.85
CA PHE A 339 12.03 -4.78 -19.23
C PHE A 339 12.25 -3.89 -18.01
N LEU A 340 13.10 -4.34 -17.08
CA LEU A 340 13.37 -3.61 -15.85
C LEU A 340 14.17 -2.32 -16.06
N THR A 341 15.04 -2.30 -17.09
CA THR A 341 15.86 -1.12 -17.41
C THR A 341 15.08 -0.05 -18.16
N GLU A 342 14.16 -0.44 -19.03
CA GLU A 342 13.36 0.51 -19.83
C GLU A 342 12.13 1.03 -19.05
N GLY A 343 11.53 0.18 -18.21
CA GLY A 343 10.46 0.51 -17.27
C GLY A 343 9.10 0.85 -17.88
N TYR A 344 9.05 1.44 -19.08
CA TYR A 344 7.79 1.89 -19.69
C TYR A 344 6.83 0.73 -19.97
N ARG A 345 7.32 -0.49 -20.22
CA ARG A 345 6.49 -1.66 -20.55
C ARG A 345 5.57 -2.10 -19.40
N LEU A 346 5.85 -1.73 -18.15
CA LEU A 346 4.90 -1.95 -17.05
C LEU A 346 3.63 -1.10 -17.26
N TYR A 347 3.79 0.14 -17.73
CA TYR A 347 2.71 1.08 -17.96
C TYR A 347 2.11 0.93 -19.36
N TYR A 348 2.93 0.62 -20.36
CA TYR A 348 2.59 0.54 -21.77
C TYR A 348 3.02 -0.81 -22.38
N PRO A 349 2.52 -1.94 -21.85
CA PRO A 349 2.94 -3.27 -22.31
C PRO A 349 2.69 -3.53 -23.80
N GLU A 350 1.72 -2.84 -24.39
CA GLU A 350 1.36 -2.96 -25.81
C GLU A 350 2.15 -2.05 -26.77
N TYR A 351 3.03 -1.18 -26.23
CA TYR A 351 3.74 -0.16 -27.01
C TYR A 351 5.12 -0.69 -27.41
N PHE A 352 5.57 -0.34 -28.61
CA PHE A 352 6.93 -0.67 -29.06
C PHE A 352 7.91 0.45 -28.69
N LEU A 353 9.18 0.07 -28.53
CA LEU A 353 10.27 1.05 -28.38
C LEU A 353 10.49 1.75 -29.73
N ALA A 354 10.15 3.03 -29.80
CA ALA A 354 10.30 3.88 -30.98
C ALA A 354 11.69 4.53 -31.08
N GLY A 355 12.41 4.64 -29.96
CA GLY A 355 13.78 5.15 -29.95
C GLY A 355 14.40 5.19 -28.56
N ASP A 356 15.73 5.23 -28.51
CA ASP A 356 16.50 5.43 -27.29
C ASP A 356 17.53 6.56 -27.53
N LEU A 357 17.24 7.72 -26.95
CA LEU A 357 18.00 8.95 -27.12
C LEU A 357 18.81 9.22 -25.86
N LYS A 358 20.13 9.37 -26.00
CA LYS A 358 21.04 9.67 -24.89
C LYS A 358 21.60 11.08 -24.99
N ALA A 359 21.93 11.66 -23.83
CA ALA A 359 22.58 12.97 -23.70
C ALA A 359 21.86 14.09 -24.48
N ILE A 360 20.52 14.10 -24.46
CA ILE A 360 19.76 15.15 -25.14
C ILE A 360 19.93 16.51 -24.41
N PRO A 361 19.93 17.64 -25.15
CA PRO A 361 19.92 18.97 -24.56
C PRO A 361 18.61 19.26 -23.82
N LEU A 362 18.62 20.24 -22.92
CA LEU A 362 17.47 20.53 -22.05
C LEU A 362 16.34 21.27 -22.78
N ASP A 363 16.66 21.92 -23.90
CA ASP A 363 15.72 22.61 -24.80
C ASP A 363 15.28 21.71 -25.98
N LYS A 364 15.51 20.39 -25.87
CA LYS A 364 15.30 19.42 -26.95
C LYS A 364 13.93 19.61 -27.63
N LYS A 365 14.00 19.86 -28.93
CA LYS A 365 12.89 19.65 -29.86
C LYS A 365 12.97 18.24 -30.43
N PHE A 366 11.97 17.42 -30.14
CA PHE A 366 11.86 16.05 -30.66
C PHE A 366 11.26 16.10 -32.06
N THR A 367 11.77 15.25 -32.95
CA THR A 367 11.21 15.04 -34.29
C THR A 367 10.70 13.61 -34.37
N VAL A 368 9.41 13.48 -34.68
CA VAL A 368 8.73 12.20 -34.84
C VAL A 368 8.40 12.03 -36.33
N THR A 369 8.98 10.98 -36.92
CA THR A 369 8.77 10.64 -38.33
C THR A 369 7.88 9.41 -38.45
N PHE A 370 6.78 9.54 -39.16
CA PHE A 370 5.82 8.48 -39.42
C PHE A 370 6.12 7.80 -40.75
N ARG A 371 5.86 6.49 -40.83
CA ARG A 371 6.03 5.73 -42.09
C ARG A 371 4.97 6.14 -43.12
N GLU A 372 3.74 6.29 -42.65
CA GLU A 372 2.58 6.70 -43.44
C GLU A 372 2.26 8.18 -43.25
N SER A 373 1.58 8.75 -44.23
CA SER A 373 1.09 10.13 -44.14
C SER A 373 -0.06 10.19 -43.12
N ILE A 374 0.03 11.11 -42.17
CA ILE A 374 -0.89 11.26 -41.05
C ILE A 374 -2.02 12.23 -41.42
N ASP A 375 -3.22 11.89 -40.98
CA ASP A 375 -4.33 12.82 -40.88
C ASP A 375 -4.18 13.63 -39.58
N TRP A 376 -3.59 14.82 -39.68
CA TRP A 376 -3.35 15.67 -38.51
C TRP A 376 -4.62 16.12 -37.79
N SER A 377 -5.79 16.01 -38.43
CA SER A 377 -7.07 16.29 -37.76
C SER A 377 -7.45 15.23 -36.71
N SER A 378 -6.80 14.05 -36.76
CA SER A 378 -6.95 13.00 -35.75
C SER A 378 -6.15 13.24 -34.47
N VAL A 379 -5.24 14.22 -34.45
CA VAL A 379 -4.40 14.51 -33.28
C VAL A 379 -5.21 15.26 -32.22
N THR A 380 -5.27 14.68 -31.04
CA THR A 380 -5.84 15.27 -29.82
C THR A 380 -4.74 15.72 -28.86
N PRO A 381 -5.06 16.53 -27.84
CA PRO A 381 -4.10 16.86 -26.78
C PRO A 381 -3.48 15.63 -26.09
N ASP A 382 -4.22 14.51 -26.04
CA ASP A 382 -3.78 13.26 -25.40
C ASP A 382 -3.08 12.30 -26.37
N SER A 383 -2.86 12.70 -27.63
CA SER A 383 -2.20 11.83 -28.62
C SER A 383 -0.70 11.69 -28.38
N VAL A 384 -0.10 12.65 -27.67
CA VAL A 384 1.32 12.71 -27.38
C VAL A 384 1.53 13.15 -25.94
N GLU A 385 2.30 12.38 -25.18
CA GLU A 385 2.75 12.77 -23.84
C GLU A 385 4.27 12.84 -23.79
N LEU A 386 4.80 13.81 -23.03
CA LEU A 386 6.19 13.78 -22.58
C LEU A 386 6.17 13.61 -21.05
N ILE A 387 6.64 12.47 -20.58
CA ILE A 387 6.49 12.04 -19.19
C ILE A 387 7.86 11.96 -18.53
N GLU A 388 8.07 12.58 -17.39
CA GLU A 388 9.24 12.33 -16.55
C GLU A 388 9.10 10.93 -15.92
N ALA A 389 10.01 10.01 -16.24
CA ALA A 389 9.82 8.57 -15.99
C ALA A 389 9.69 8.21 -14.51
N ALA A 390 10.45 8.87 -13.63
CA ALA A 390 10.48 8.57 -12.20
C ALA A 390 9.23 9.08 -11.48
N SER A 391 8.87 10.35 -11.69
CA SER A 391 7.71 10.98 -11.03
C SER A 391 6.36 10.68 -11.71
N GLY A 392 6.38 10.36 -13.01
CA GLY A 392 5.17 10.29 -13.83
C GLY A 392 4.62 11.66 -14.19
N GLN A 393 5.34 12.75 -13.96
CA GLN A 393 4.89 14.09 -14.32
C GLN A 393 4.76 14.23 -15.83
N ARG A 394 3.59 14.66 -16.31
CA ARG A 394 3.36 15.01 -17.72
C ARG A 394 3.73 16.46 -17.96
N LEU A 395 4.60 16.69 -18.93
CA LEU A 395 5.00 18.03 -19.35
C LEU A 395 4.05 18.51 -20.43
N LYS A 396 3.66 19.79 -20.36
CA LYS A 396 2.96 20.42 -21.47
C LYS A 396 3.89 20.51 -22.67
N CYS A 397 3.37 20.19 -23.85
CA CYS A 397 4.13 20.21 -25.08
C CYS A 397 3.43 21.02 -26.17
N ARG A 398 4.22 21.71 -26.97
CA ARG A 398 3.80 22.28 -28.24
C ARG A 398 4.07 21.28 -29.35
N LEU A 399 3.03 21.01 -30.12
CA LEU A 399 3.09 20.18 -31.32
C LEU A 399 3.14 21.08 -32.55
N ALA A 400 3.98 20.73 -33.52
CA ALA A 400 3.95 21.36 -34.84
C ALA A 400 4.05 20.30 -35.94
N PHE A 401 3.14 20.34 -36.90
CA PHE A 401 3.06 19.44 -38.05
C PHE A 401 3.83 20.04 -39.21
N VAL A 402 5.03 19.54 -39.47
CA VAL A 402 5.99 20.13 -40.41
C VAL A 402 5.74 19.63 -41.84
N SER A 403 5.32 18.38 -41.98
CA SER A 403 4.89 17.78 -43.25
C SER A 403 3.76 16.79 -42.96
N ASP A 404 3.30 16.03 -43.97
CA ASP A 404 2.31 14.98 -43.74
C ASP A 404 2.87 13.72 -43.07
N LYS A 405 4.19 13.63 -42.86
CA LYS A 405 4.84 12.51 -42.15
C LYS A 405 5.69 12.92 -40.97
N LEU A 406 5.77 14.23 -40.67
CA LEU A 406 6.72 14.74 -39.70
C LEU A 406 6.04 15.70 -38.71
N MET A 407 6.12 15.35 -37.44
CA MET A 407 5.67 16.17 -36.32
C MET A 407 6.87 16.51 -35.45
N THR A 408 6.83 17.68 -34.84
CA THR A 408 7.78 18.06 -33.79
C THR A 408 7.07 18.25 -32.47
N VAL A 409 7.73 17.82 -31.40
CA VAL A 409 7.24 17.89 -30.02
C VAL A 409 8.29 18.65 -29.22
N GLN A 410 7.88 19.71 -28.53
CA GLN A 410 8.76 20.50 -27.68
C GLN A 410 8.07 20.79 -26.35
N ALA A 411 8.75 20.51 -25.25
CA ALA A 411 8.27 20.89 -23.93
C ALA A 411 8.11 22.42 -23.82
N GLU A 412 7.10 22.87 -23.09
CA GLU A 412 6.91 24.30 -22.79
C GLU A 412 7.89 24.82 -21.73
N SER A 413 8.44 23.92 -20.92
CA SER A 413 9.48 24.17 -19.93
C SER A 413 10.78 23.43 -20.28
N GLU A 414 11.92 23.92 -19.78
CA GLU A 414 13.18 23.19 -19.89
C GLU A 414 13.09 21.82 -19.20
N LEU A 415 13.78 20.84 -19.79
CA LEU A 415 13.94 19.52 -19.20
C LEU A 415 14.97 19.57 -18.05
N GLN A 416 14.84 18.65 -17.11
CA GLN A 416 15.78 18.52 -15.99
C GLN A 416 17.04 17.76 -16.42
N LYS A 417 18.19 18.10 -15.81
CA LYS A 417 19.46 17.39 -16.03
C LYS A 417 19.44 16.00 -15.42
N ALA A 418 20.17 15.07 -16.03
CA ALA A 418 20.31 13.69 -15.58
C ALA A 418 18.97 12.96 -15.37
N THR A 419 17.93 13.33 -16.13
CA THR A 419 16.56 12.83 -16.00
C THR A 419 16.17 12.05 -17.25
N THR A 420 15.39 10.98 -17.05
CA THR A 420 14.80 10.20 -18.14
C THR A 420 13.38 10.66 -18.40
N TYR A 421 13.09 10.96 -19.67
CA TYR A 421 11.75 11.25 -20.16
C TYR A 421 11.27 10.18 -21.13
N TRP A 422 9.97 9.92 -21.14
CA TRP A 422 9.31 9.08 -22.12
C TRP A 422 8.48 9.97 -23.04
N LEU A 423 8.85 10.01 -24.32
CA LEU A 423 7.98 10.57 -25.35
C LEU A 423 7.05 9.46 -25.82
N VAL A 424 5.78 9.56 -25.45
CA VAL A 424 4.75 8.56 -25.73
C VAL A 424 3.88 9.06 -26.88
N ILE A 425 3.71 8.22 -27.90
CA ILE A 425 2.73 8.42 -28.96
C ILE A 425 1.63 7.39 -28.74
N HIS A 426 0.42 7.83 -28.45
CA HIS A 426 -0.71 6.93 -28.16
C HIS A 426 -1.34 6.38 -29.44
N PRO A 427 -1.93 5.17 -29.39
CA PRO A 427 -2.80 4.72 -30.46
C PRO A 427 -4.03 5.64 -30.54
N GLY A 428 -4.40 6.04 -31.75
CA GLY A 428 -5.50 6.98 -31.98
C GLY A 428 -5.23 7.94 -33.13
N LEU A 429 -3.96 8.24 -33.42
CA LEU A 429 -3.58 8.93 -34.65
C LEU A 429 -3.97 8.06 -35.85
N LYS A 430 -4.54 8.69 -36.88
CA LYS A 430 -4.93 8.05 -38.12
C LYS A 430 -3.97 8.41 -39.24
N ASP A 431 -3.67 7.45 -40.10
CA ASP A 431 -3.12 7.75 -41.42
C ASP A 431 -4.21 8.37 -42.32
N LYS A 432 -3.81 8.94 -43.46
CA LYS A 432 -4.74 9.53 -44.45
C LYS A 432 -5.76 8.56 -45.04
N ASN A 433 -5.55 7.25 -44.87
CA ASN A 433 -6.47 6.20 -45.31
C ASN A 433 -7.42 5.76 -44.17
N GLY A 434 -7.31 6.36 -42.97
CA GLY A 434 -8.11 6.04 -41.79
C GLY A 434 -7.55 4.90 -40.93
N GLY A 435 -6.39 4.34 -41.24
CA GLY A 435 -5.71 3.31 -40.46
C GLY A 435 -5.16 3.87 -39.15
N THR A 436 -5.24 3.12 -38.06
CA THR A 436 -4.75 3.57 -36.73
C THR A 436 -3.26 3.28 -36.58
N ILE A 437 -2.50 4.30 -36.17
CA ILE A 437 -1.08 4.15 -35.86
C ILE A 437 -0.92 3.44 -34.50
N ARG A 438 0.03 2.51 -34.44
CA ARG A 438 0.38 1.80 -33.19
C ARG A 438 1.04 2.74 -32.19
N GLY A 439 0.76 2.53 -30.92
CA GLY A 439 1.43 3.26 -29.84
C GLY A 439 2.91 2.92 -29.73
N GLY A 440 3.74 3.91 -29.41
CA GLY A 440 5.18 3.75 -29.26
C GLY A 440 5.75 4.69 -28.21
N VAL A 441 6.87 4.28 -27.61
CA VAL A 441 7.58 5.06 -26.59
C VAL A 441 9.02 5.30 -27.04
N ALA A 442 9.49 6.55 -27.00
CA ALA A 442 10.91 6.85 -27.09
C ALA A 442 11.46 7.23 -25.71
N LEU A 443 12.56 6.59 -25.32
CA LEU A 443 13.31 6.90 -24.10
C LEU A 443 14.26 8.04 -24.39
N ALA A 444 14.27 9.06 -23.54
CA ALA A 444 15.05 10.27 -23.74
C ALA A 444 15.78 10.65 -22.45
N GLN A 445 17.08 10.37 -22.40
CA GLN A 445 17.94 10.71 -21.27
C GLN A 445 18.63 12.05 -21.51
N THR A 446 18.41 13.01 -20.63
CA THR A 446 19.06 14.32 -20.70
C THR A 446 20.54 14.25 -20.33
N LEU A 447 21.30 15.25 -20.79
CA LEU A 447 22.68 15.44 -20.37
C LEU A 447 22.84 15.53 -18.85
N LYS A 448 23.98 15.04 -18.36
CA LYS A 448 24.34 15.04 -16.94
C LYS A 448 24.61 16.45 -16.42
#